data_AF-A0A1H1LVX3-F1
#
_entry.id   AF-A0A1H1LVX3-F1
#
_cell.length_a   1.000
_cell.length_b   1.000
_cell.length_c   1.000
_cell.angle_alpha   90.00
_cell.angle_beta   90.00
_cell.angle_gamma   90.00
#
_symmetry.space_group_name_H-M   'P 1'
#
loop_
_entity.id
_entity.type
_entity.pdbx_description
1 polymer ?
#
loop_
_entity_poly.entity_id
_entity_poly.type
_entity_poly.pdbx_seq_one_letter_code
_entity_poly.pdbx_strand_id
1 'polypeptide(L)'
;MKKGFKMAFLLVLALAVVNCSKDDDTPTTYDFEDQFEDLEELPGVEDEDPEITEPDTGKVQESAATANVMADLGDGSGDVSAETQASLDAVENFGASLSTDAQAEAQSLDATRAEEILNMTDLDGELAGLEASLDNAPAEILELLPSVDFGADLGTSSVFNEDLFRSGLGAKEVATTNQQTGPCFEAAKKAYDEAMAPAIAKRQENLEIIDANYQRRLGEAETRAASRQAAVDAARDDYAAYILDTTVALLDLAASVESTNAAFAANLRTYALLFLVEGSSSLTAWYIAASQKVADKKVAEKTTATSIKTTKTTEVETKFAAIKATADAKLADANRNCHNQGSGS
;
A
#
# COMPACT_ATOMS: atom_id res chain seq x y z
N MET A 1 97.52 -34.07 -66.92
CA MET A 1 96.82 -35.36 -67.09
C MET A 1 95.58 -35.38 -66.20
N LYS A 2 94.48 -35.88 -66.77
CA LYS A 2 93.09 -36.05 -66.28
C LYS A 2 92.89 -36.29 -64.77
N LYS A 3 91.87 -35.62 -64.22
CA LYS A 3 90.66 -36.11 -63.47
C LYS A 3 90.24 -34.98 -62.51
N GLY A 4 89.07 -34.36 -62.62
CA GLY A 4 87.73 -34.93 -62.84
C GLY A 4 86.98 -34.75 -61.52
N PHE A 5 86.18 -33.69 -61.38
CA PHE A 5 84.73 -33.79 -61.54
C PHE A 5 84.09 -34.62 -60.43
N LYS A 6 83.70 -33.97 -59.31
CA LYS A 6 82.61 -34.32 -58.37
C LYS A 6 82.78 -33.58 -57.02
N MET A 7 82.54 -32.27 -56.98
CA MET A 7 82.17 -31.59 -55.72
C MET A 7 81.51 -30.22 -55.95
N ALA A 8 80.71 -30.11 -57.01
CA ALA A 8 79.92 -28.91 -57.32
C ALA A 8 78.43 -29.27 -57.47
N PHE A 9 77.94 -30.20 -56.63
CA PHE A 9 76.55 -30.71 -56.67
C PHE A 9 75.79 -30.50 -55.35
N LEU A 10 76.35 -29.75 -54.40
CA LEU A 10 75.70 -29.45 -53.10
C LEU A 10 75.37 -27.97 -52.90
N LEU A 11 75.65 -27.11 -53.89
CA LEU A 11 75.36 -25.67 -53.82
C LEU A 11 74.30 -25.19 -54.84
N VAL A 12 73.80 -26.09 -55.69
CA VAL A 12 72.75 -25.77 -56.70
C VAL A 12 71.39 -26.40 -56.33
N LEU A 13 71.34 -27.25 -55.31
CA LEU A 13 70.08 -27.78 -54.74
C LEU A 13 69.50 -26.90 -53.61
N ALA A 14 70.18 -25.81 -53.24
CA ALA A 14 69.74 -24.87 -52.21
C ALA A 14 69.08 -23.60 -52.78
N LEU A 15 68.92 -23.50 -54.11
CA LEU A 15 68.44 -22.27 -54.78
C LEU A 15 67.24 -22.46 -55.71
N ALA A 16 66.60 -23.63 -55.73
CA ALA A 16 65.34 -23.82 -56.44
C ALA A 16 64.51 -24.89 -55.74
N VAL A 17 63.22 -24.59 -55.51
CA VAL A 17 62.18 -25.37 -54.78
C VAL A 17 62.19 -25.03 -53.27
N VAL A 18 61.37 -24.15 -52.70
CA VAL A 18 60.12 -23.50 -53.14
C VAL A 18 60.03 -22.09 -52.54
N ASN A 19 59.63 -21.18 -53.42
CA ASN A 19 59.01 -19.89 -53.15
C ASN A 19 57.78 -20.08 -52.25
N CYS A 20 57.90 -19.90 -50.94
CA CYS A 20 56.76 -19.38 -50.19
C CYS A 20 56.73 -17.90 -50.53
N SER A 21 55.82 -17.56 -51.43
CA SER A 21 55.26 -16.23 -51.52
C SER A 21 55.17 -15.65 -50.11
N LYS A 22 55.67 -14.43 -49.93
CA LYS A 22 54.99 -13.50 -49.05
C LYS A 22 53.63 -13.28 -49.70
N ASP A 23 52.75 -14.27 -49.59
CA ASP A 23 51.35 -13.95 -49.63
C ASP A 23 51.13 -13.11 -48.39
N ASP A 24 50.57 -11.93 -48.62
CA ASP A 24 49.99 -11.06 -47.62
C ASP A 24 48.81 -11.76 -46.93
N ASP A 25 49.03 -12.97 -46.43
CA ASP A 25 48.16 -13.61 -45.46
C ASP A 25 48.56 -13.03 -44.10
N THR A 26 48.26 -11.74 -43.91
CA THR A 26 47.80 -11.33 -42.58
C THR A 26 46.81 -12.41 -42.15
N PRO A 27 47.07 -13.17 -41.06
CA PRO A 27 46.11 -14.15 -40.61
C PRO A 27 44.78 -13.42 -40.54
N THR A 28 43.76 -13.94 -41.23
CA THR A 28 42.44 -13.33 -41.32
C THR A 28 42.08 -12.81 -39.94
N THR A 29 42.07 -11.48 -39.77
CA THR A 29 41.63 -10.88 -38.51
C THR A 29 40.22 -11.39 -38.31
N TYR A 30 40.05 -12.27 -37.33
CA TYR A 30 38.74 -12.81 -37.01
C TYR A 30 37.86 -11.64 -36.64
N ASP A 31 36.83 -11.41 -37.44
CA ASP A 31 35.90 -10.33 -37.19
C ASP A 31 34.99 -10.73 -36.03
N PHE A 32 35.15 -10.01 -34.93
CA PHE A 32 34.37 -10.23 -33.72
C PHE A 32 33.09 -9.39 -33.71
N GLU A 33 32.98 -8.37 -34.56
CA GLU A 33 31.82 -7.46 -34.57
C GLU A 33 30.57 -8.21 -35.05
N ASP A 34 30.68 -9.00 -36.12
CA ASP A 34 29.61 -9.84 -36.69
C ASP A 34 29.10 -10.95 -35.74
N GLN A 35 29.85 -11.32 -34.70
CA GLN A 35 29.50 -12.44 -33.81
C GLN A 35 28.42 -12.10 -32.77
N PHE A 36 28.19 -10.80 -32.53
CA PHE A 36 27.28 -10.30 -31.50
C PHE A 36 26.12 -9.45 -32.06
N GLU A 37 26.01 -9.28 -33.39
CA GLU A 37 24.97 -8.47 -34.04
C GLU A 37 23.53 -8.95 -33.78
N ASP A 38 23.35 -10.21 -33.40
CA ASP A 38 22.08 -10.88 -33.13
C ASP A 38 21.73 -10.97 -31.63
N LEU A 39 22.45 -10.26 -30.75
CA LEU A 39 22.06 -10.16 -29.34
C LEU A 39 20.69 -9.47 -29.20
N GLU A 40 19.77 -10.12 -28.51
CA GLU A 40 18.47 -9.53 -28.20
C GLU A 40 18.63 -8.26 -27.34
N GLU A 41 17.87 -7.22 -27.69
CA GLU A 41 17.80 -6.00 -26.87
C GLU A 41 16.99 -6.26 -25.60
N LEU A 42 17.43 -5.69 -24.48
CA LEU A 42 16.63 -5.72 -23.26
C LEU A 42 15.42 -4.80 -23.44
N PRO A 43 14.18 -5.30 -23.33
CA PRO A 43 13.00 -4.44 -23.48
C PRO A 43 12.88 -3.44 -22.32
N GLY A 44 12.11 -2.38 -22.55
CA GLY A 44 11.69 -1.47 -21.48
C GLY A 44 10.87 -2.20 -20.40
N VAL A 45 10.92 -1.70 -19.17
CA VAL A 45 10.04 -2.18 -18.10
C VAL A 45 8.64 -1.58 -18.23
N GLU A 46 7.62 -2.45 -18.23
CA GLU A 46 6.22 -2.06 -18.06
C GLU A 46 5.86 -2.10 -16.57
N ASP A 47 5.60 -0.93 -15.99
CA ASP A 47 5.37 -0.74 -14.55
C ASP A 47 4.15 0.17 -14.33
N GLU A 48 2.97 -0.37 -14.65
CA GLU A 48 1.69 0.31 -14.47
C GLU A 48 1.31 0.48 -12.99
N ASP A 49 0.49 1.49 -12.70
CA ASP A 49 0.01 1.71 -11.34
C ASP A 49 -1.05 0.69 -10.93
N PRO A 50 -0.99 0.18 -9.69
CA PRO A 50 -2.01 -0.73 -9.19
C PRO A 50 -3.34 0.01 -9.03
N GLU A 51 -4.43 -0.71 -9.23
CA GLU A 51 -5.76 -0.21 -8.90
C GLU A 51 -5.88 0.03 -7.38
N ILE A 52 -6.42 1.19 -7.01
CA ILE A 52 -6.64 1.58 -5.62
C ILE A 52 -8.14 1.56 -5.33
N THR A 53 -8.58 0.60 -4.52
CA THR A 53 -9.93 0.60 -3.96
C THR A 53 -9.95 1.41 -2.65
N GLU A 54 -10.83 2.40 -2.54
CA GLU A 54 -10.96 3.18 -1.31
C GLU A 54 -11.54 2.32 -0.17
N PRO A 55 -11.06 2.48 1.09
CA PRO A 55 -11.62 1.76 2.22
C PRO A 55 -13.00 2.32 2.59
N ASP A 56 -13.94 1.44 2.92
CA ASP A 56 -15.21 1.85 3.52
C ASP A 56 -14.99 2.18 5.01
N THR A 57 -14.99 3.46 5.36
CA THR A 57 -14.79 3.92 6.75
C THR A 57 -16.06 3.80 7.60
N GLY A 58 -17.20 3.39 7.01
CA GLY A 58 -18.47 3.39 7.71
C GLY A 58 -18.95 4.80 8.06
N LYS A 59 -19.99 4.89 8.89
CA LYS A 59 -20.59 6.15 9.33
C LYS A 59 -21.40 5.99 10.62
N VAL A 60 -21.56 7.08 11.36
CA VAL A 60 -22.61 7.18 12.38
C VAL A 60 -23.94 7.44 11.67
N GLN A 61 -24.95 6.63 11.98
CA GLN A 61 -26.32 6.78 11.50
C GLN A 61 -27.16 7.54 12.52
N GLU A 62 -27.77 8.62 12.04
CA GLU A 62 -28.74 9.40 12.80
C GLU A 62 -30.02 8.57 13.08
N SER A 63 -30.62 8.79 14.24
CA SER A 63 -31.88 8.13 14.61
C SER A 63 -33.06 8.83 13.94
N ALA A 64 -33.76 8.13 13.05
CA ALA A 64 -34.99 8.63 12.44
C ALA A 64 -36.09 8.87 13.49
N ALA A 65 -36.13 8.06 14.56
CA ALA A 65 -37.07 8.27 15.67
C ALA A 65 -36.77 9.57 16.41
N THR A 66 -35.49 9.89 16.66
CA THR A 66 -35.08 11.18 17.24
C THR A 66 -35.49 12.34 16.34
N ALA A 67 -35.22 12.24 15.04
CA ALA A 67 -35.61 13.29 14.09
C ALA A 67 -37.12 13.57 14.11
N ASN A 68 -37.95 12.52 14.23
CA ASN A 68 -39.40 12.66 14.36
C ASN A 68 -39.81 13.31 15.70
N VAL A 69 -39.20 12.88 16.82
CA VAL A 69 -39.46 13.50 18.14
C VAL A 69 -39.10 14.99 18.11
N MET A 70 -37.94 15.35 17.55
CA MET A 70 -37.51 16.74 17.42
C MET A 70 -38.44 17.56 16.53
N ALA A 71 -38.96 16.97 15.43
CA ALA A 71 -39.90 17.64 14.55
C ALA A 71 -41.26 17.91 15.23
N ASP A 72 -41.79 16.92 15.94
CA ASP A 72 -43.06 17.05 16.67
C ASP A 72 -42.97 18.06 17.82
N LEU A 73 -41.87 18.05 18.58
CA LEU A 73 -41.70 18.97 19.70
C LEU A 73 -41.34 20.40 19.26
N GLY A 74 -40.69 20.54 18.10
CA GLY A 74 -40.28 21.83 17.55
C GLY A 74 -41.40 22.64 16.91
N ASP A 75 -42.59 22.07 16.70
CA ASP A 75 -43.71 22.75 16.04
C ASP A 75 -44.45 23.77 16.93
N GLY A 76 -44.20 23.72 18.26
CA GLY A 76 -44.77 24.62 19.25
C GLY A 76 -46.29 24.48 19.44
N SER A 77 -46.91 23.44 18.91
CA SER A 77 -48.35 23.17 19.00
C SER A 77 -48.74 22.64 20.39
N GLY A 78 -47.81 21.97 21.07
CA GLY A 78 -48.02 21.30 22.35
C GLY A 78 -48.72 19.95 22.25
N ASP A 79 -49.14 19.54 21.04
CA ASP A 79 -49.68 18.21 20.75
C ASP A 79 -48.59 17.37 20.08
N VAL A 80 -48.19 16.25 20.69
CA VAL A 80 -47.23 15.30 20.11
C VAL A 80 -47.96 14.15 19.41
N SER A 81 -47.33 13.56 18.39
CA SER A 81 -47.87 12.34 17.77
C SER A 81 -47.91 11.17 18.76
N ALA A 82 -48.69 10.14 18.42
CA ALA A 82 -48.74 8.91 19.22
C ALA A 82 -47.37 8.21 19.24
N GLU A 83 -46.63 8.29 18.14
CA GLU A 83 -45.29 7.78 17.98
C GLU A 83 -44.31 8.50 18.93
N THR A 84 -44.30 9.85 18.92
CA THR A 84 -43.46 10.64 19.83
C THR A 84 -43.84 10.39 21.30
N GLN A 85 -45.12 10.29 21.62
CA GLN A 85 -45.55 9.93 22.98
C GLN A 85 -45.04 8.55 23.39
N ALA A 86 -45.13 7.55 22.52
CA ALA A 86 -44.63 6.20 22.80
C ALA A 86 -43.11 6.19 23.03
N SER A 87 -42.34 6.97 22.26
CA SER A 87 -40.91 7.15 22.48
C SER A 87 -40.60 7.78 23.84
N LEU A 88 -41.35 8.80 24.24
CA LEU A 88 -41.15 9.47 25.54
C LEU A 88 -41.59 8.59 26.72
N ASP A 89 -42.64 7.79 26.56
CA ASP A 89 -43.05 6.78 27.55
C ASP A 89 -41.98 5.69 27.67
N ALA A 90 -41.34 5.28 26.57
CA ALA A 90 -40.22 4.35 26.62
C ALA A 90 -39.04 4.94 27.41
N VAL A 91 -38.67 6.21 27.14
CA VAL A 91 -37.63 6.93 27.88
C VAL A 91 -37.97 7.03 29.36
N GLU A 92 -39.21 7.35 29.73
CA GLU A 92 -39.64 7.41 31.14
C GLU A 92 -39.46 6.06 31.83
N ASN A 93 -39.97 4.99 31.22
CA ASN A 93 -39.91 3.64 31.77
C ASN A 93 -38.46 3.15 31.94
N PHE A 94 -37.61 3.39 30.94
CA PHE A 94 -36.20 3.03 31.01
C PHE A 94 -35.46 3.92 32.02
N GLY A 95 -35.71 5.24 31.99
CA GLY A 95 -35.15 6.23 32.91
C GLY A 95 -35.42 5.92 34.37
N ALA A 96 -36.61 5.44 34.70
CA ALA A 96 -36.99 5.01 36.05
C ALA A 96 -36.19 3.80 36.55
N SER A 97 -35.63 2.99 35.63
CA SER A 97 -34.79 1.83 35.96
C SER A 97 -33.31 2.16 36.14
N LEU A 98 -32.89 3.36 35.74
CA LEU A 98 -31.50 3.83 35.87
C LEU A 98 -31.12 4.02 37.35
N SER A 99 -29.80 4.09 37.61
CA SER A 99 -29.28 4.42 38.93
C SER A 99 -29.71 5.83 39.37
N THR A 100 -29.77 6.06 40.69
CA THR A 100 -30.06 7.39 41.23
C THR A 100 -29.08 8.45 40.77
N ASP A 101 -27.81 8.06 40.58
CA ASP A 101 -26.75 8.96 40.15
C ASP A 101 -26.93 9.33 38.67
N ALA A 102 -27.28 8.39 37.80
CA ALA A 102 -27.60 8.67 36.39
C ALA A 102 -28.86 9.54 36.25
N GLN A 103 -29.88 9.31 37.08
CA GLN A 103 -31.06 10.17 37.13
C GLN A 103 -30.71 11.59 37.59
N ALA A 104 -29.84 11.73 38.60
CA ALA A 104 -29.37 13.03 39.06
C ALA A 104 -28.56 13.75 37.96
N GLU A 105 -27.65 13.04 37.29
CA GLU A 105 -26.86 13.56 36.17
C GLU A 105 -27.77 14.08 35.06
N ALA A 106 -28.81 13.33 34.70
CA ALA A 106 -29.79 13.77 33.71
C ALA A 106 -30.48 15.07 34.13
N GLN A 107 -30.91 15.17 35.39
CA GLN A 107 -31.59 16.37 35.88
C GLN A 107 -30.67 17.60 35.98
N SER A 108 -29.37 17.40 36.19
CA SER A 108 -28.38 18.48 36.19
C SER A 108 -27.75 18.77 34.83
N LEU A 109 -28.06 17.98 33.81
CA LEU A 109 -27.46 18.12 32.49
C LEU A 109 -27.79 19.49 31.89
N ASP A 110 -26.74 20.22 31.54
CA ASP A 110 -26.81 21.48 30.80
C ASP A 110 -25.90 21.41 29.56
N ALA A 111 -25.94 22.46 28.73
CA ALA A 111 -25.14 22.51 27.51
C ALA A 111 -23.63 22.43 27.76
N THR A 112 -23.13 22.96 28.89
CA THR A 112 -21.70 22.93 29.23
C THR A 112 -21.29 21.51 29.59
N ARG A 113 -22.07 20.86 30.46
CA ARG A 113 -21.86 19.48 30.86
C ARG A 113 -22.00 18.53 29.67
N ALA A 114 -22.93 18.80 28.75
CA ALA A 114 -23.09 18.02 27.53
C ALA A 114 -21.82 18.04 26.65
N GLU A 115 -21.25 19.23 26.45
CA GLU A 115 -19.99 19.38 25.71
C GLU A 115 -18.82 18.71 26.44
N GLU A 116 -18.76 18.77 27.77
CA GLU A 116 -17.74 18.05 28.55
C GLU A 116 -17.81 16.54 28.30
N ILE A 117 -19.00 15.94 28.43
CA ILE A 117 -19.23 14.50 28.26
C ILE A 117 -18.88 14.06 26.83
N LEU A 118 -19.26 14.82 25.81
CA LEU A 118 -18.95 14.51 24.41
C LEU A 118 -17.43 14.52 24.13
N ASN A 119 -16.67 15.32 24.88
CA ASN A 119 -15.23 15.44 24.74
C ASN A 119 -14.44 14.51 25.68
N MET A 120 -15.11 13.71 26.51
CA MET A 120 -14.44 12.70 27.35
C MET A 120 -13.84 11.61 26.46
N THR A 121 -12.61 11.19 26.77
CA THR A 121 -11.95 10.08 26.06
C THR A 121 -12.51 8.73 26.49
N ASP A 122 -12.82 8.61 27.78
CA ASP A 122 -13.46 7.45 28.38
C ASP A 122 -14.59 7.97 29.28
N LEU A 123 -15.78 7.38 29.17
CA LEU A 123 -16.84 7.62 30.14
C LEU A 123 -16.43 7.00 31.49
N ASP A 124 -16.65 7.70 32.59
CA ASP A 124 -16.33 7.22 33.93
C ASP A 124 -17.57 7.17 34.83
N GLY A 125 -17.40 6.56 36.01
CA GLY A 125 -18.41 6.52 37.07
C GLY A 125 -19.81 6.13 36.60
N GLU A 126 -20.73 7.06 36.79
CA GLU A 126 -22.14 6.97 36.43
C GLU A 126 -22.39 6.90 34.92
N LEU A 127 -21.58 7.55 34.09
CA LEU A 127 -21.76 7.57 32.63
C LEU A 127 -21.36 6.23 32.02
N ALA A 128 -20.29 5.60 32.51
CA ALA A 128 -19.93 4.23 32.14
C ALA A 128 -21.00 3.22 32.59
N GLY A 129 -21.60 3.44 33.77
CA GLY A 129 -22.73 2.62 34.23
C GLY A 129 -23.98 2.79 33.37
N LEU A 130 -24.22 4.00 32.85
CA LEU A 130 -25.32 4.29 31.94
C LEU A 130 -25.10 3.66 30.57
N GLU A 131 -23.91 3.78 30.00
CA GLU A 131 -23.50 3.12 28.76
C GLU A 131 -23.73 1.60 28.85
N ALA A 132 -23.26 0.94 29.91
CA ALA A 132 -23.49 -0.49 30.11
C ALA A 132 -24.98 -0.87 30.27
N SER A 133 -25.82 0.07 30.72
CA SER A 133 -27.26 -0.13 30.78
C SER A 133 -27.90 -0.04 29.40
N LEU A 134 -27.35 0.80 28.52
CA LEU A 134 -27.79 0.97 27.13
C LEU A 134 -27.52 -0.27 26.27
N ASP A 135 -26.44 -1.01 26.53
CA ASP A 135 -26.17 -2.30 25.87
C ASP A 135 -27.33 -3.31 25.95
N ASN A 136 -28.17 -3.19 26.98
CA ASN A 136 -29.30 -4.07 27.23
C ASN A 136 -30.65 -3.32 27.18
N ALA A 137 -30.67 -2.12 26.61
CA ALA A 137 -31.87 -1.33 26.52
C ALA A 137 -32.94 -1.98 25.62
N PRO A 138 -34.23 -1.75 25.87
CA PRO A 138 -35.30 -2.15 24.97
C PRO A 138 -35.09 -1.60 23.55
N ALA A 139 -35.59 -2.30 22.54
CA ALA A 139 -35.44 -1.90 21.13
C ALA A 139 -35.98 -0.49 20.88
N GLU A 140 -37.06 -0.13 21.57
CA GLU A 140 -37.71 1.18 21.51
C GLU A 140 -36.80 2.31 22.00
N ILE A 141 -35.87 2.02 22.94
CA ILE A 141 -34.83 2.97 23.36
C ILE A 141 -33.71 3.00 22.32
N LEU A 142 -33.25 1.84 21.84
CA LEU A 142 -32.16 1.78 20.87
C LEU A 142 -32.51 2.47 19.55
N GLU A 143 -33.77 2.42 19.12
CA GLU A 143 -34.26 3.14 17.92
C GLU A 143 -34.15 4.67 18.06
N LEU A 144 -34.16 5.19 19.29
CA LEU A 144 -34.02 6.61 19.62
C LEU A 144 -32.57 7.07 19.69
N LEU A 145 -31.60 6.18 19.50
CA LEU A 145 -30.18 6.49 19.68
C LEU A 145 -29.44 6.43 18.34
N PRO A 146 -28.36 7.22 18.17
CA PRO A 146 -27.50 7.06 17.01
C PRO A 146 -26.87 5.66 17.02
N SER A 147 -26.53 5.14 15.84
CA SER A 147 -25.89 3.83 15.72
C SER A 147 -24.69 3.89 14.79
N VAL A 148 -23.77 2.92 14.88
CA VAL A 148 -22.62 2.86 13.99
C VAL A 148 -22.84 1.82 12.91
N ASP A 149 -22.72 2.24 11.65
CA ASP A 149 -22.50 1.35 10.53
C ASP A 149 -21.00 1.26 10.27
N PHE A 150 -20.40 0.15 10.70
CA PHE A 150 -18.96 -0.06 10.57
C PHE A 150 -18.50 -0.43 9.15
N GLY A 151 -19.42 -0.50 8.17
CA GLY A 151 -19.11 -0.92 6.81
C GLY A 151 -18.76 -2.40 6.69
N ALA A 152 -18.71 -2.91 5.45
CA ALA A 152 -18.64 -4.36 5.19
C ALA A 152 -17.31 -5.04 5.59
N ASP A 153 -16.24 -4.26 5.86
CA ASP A 153 -14.85 -4.76 5.88
C ASP A 153 -14.30 -5.13 7.28
N LEU A 154 -15.11 -5.20 8.34
CA LEU A 154 -14.62 -5.55 9.70
C LEU A 154 -14.11 -6.99 9.87
N GLY A 155 -14.18 -7.83 8.83
CA GLY A 155 -13.97 -9.28 8.94
C GLY A 155 -12.55 -9.82 8.71
N THR A 156 -11.61 -9.08 8.11
CA THR A 156 -10.36 -9.70 7.65
C THR A 156 -9.17 -8.74 7.62
N SER A 157 -8.45 -8.60 8.74
CA SER A 157 -7.06 -8.14 8.71
C SER A 157 -6.14 -9.33 9.01
N SER A 158 -5.83 -10.09 7.97
CA SER A 158 -4.79 -11.12 7.97
C SER A 158 -3.70 -10.72 6.98
N VAL A 159 -2.86 -9.75 7.33
CA VAL A 159 -1.65 -9.47 6.55
C VAL A 159 -0.47 -9.22 7.49
N PHE A 160 -0.08 -10.27 8.21
CA PHE A 160 1.30 -10.44 8.63
C PHE A 160 1.86 -11.57 7.77
N ASN A 161 2.61 -11.22 6.71
CA ASN A 161 3.39 -12.19 5.95
C ASN A 161 4.86 -11.83 6.10
N GLU A 162 5.49 -12.55 7.03
CA GLU A 162 6.86 -12.43 7.50
C GLU A 162 7.86 -13.10 6.54
N ASP A 163 7.59 -13.07 5.22
CA ASP A 163 8.33 -13.88 4.22
C ASP A 163 9.19 -13.07 3.24
N LEU A 164 9.41 -11.78 3.48
CA LEU A 164 10.20 -10.92 2.56
C LEU A 164 11.70 -10.80 2.88
N PHE A 165 12.25 -11.68 3.71
CA PHE A 165 13.70 -11.78 3.95
C PHE A 165 14.18 -13.23 3.88
N ARG A 166 14.16 -13.84 2.68
CA ARG A 166 15.09 -14.93 2.32
C ARG A 166 14.95 -15.36 0.85
N SER A 167 15.73 -14.72 0.00
CA SER A 167 16.28 -15.38 -1.19
C SER A 167 17.57 -14.68 -1.58
N GLY A 168 18.64 -15.06 -0.89
CA GLY A 168 19.99 -14.81 -1.39
C GLY A 168 20.15 -15.54 -2.72
N LEU A 169 20.21 -14.78 -3.81
CA LEU A 169 20.75 -15.27 -5.07
C LEU A 169 22.24 -15.50 -4.88
N GLY A 170 22.59 -16.69 -4.41
CA GLY A 170 23.92 -17.23 -4.56
C GLY A 170 24.15 -17.47 -6.04
N ALA A 171 24.82 -16.52 -6.70
CA ALA A 171 25.46 -16.76 -7.98
C ALA A 171 26.48 -17.88 -7.75
N LYS A 172 26.19 -19.06 -8.30
CA LYS A 172 27.16 -20.14 -8.40
C LYS A 172 28.13 -19.69 -9.51
N GLU A 173 29.28 -19.14 -9.11
CA GLU A 173 30.42 -18.99 -10.01
C GLU A 173 30.67 -20.33 -10.69
N VAL A 174 30.48 -20.37 -12.00
CA VAL A 174 31.07 -21.42 -12.83
C VAL A 174 32.54 -21.07 -12.95
N ALA A 175 33.35 -21.99 -12.46
CA ALA A 175 34.80 -21.90 -12.39
C ALA A 175 35.43 -21.57 -13.76
N THR A 176 36.28 -20.55 -13.72
CA THR A 176 37.56 -20.40 -14.43
C THR A 176 37.68 -21.09 -15.78
N THR A 177 37.51 -20.32 -16.86
CA THR A 177 38.32 -20.54 -18.05
C THR A 177 39.72 -19.96 -17.78
N ASN A 178 40.74 -20.76 -18.07
CA ASN A 178 42.14 -20.36 -17.97
C ASN A 178 42.34 -18.97 -18.60
N GLN A 179 42.95 -18.04 -17.86
CA GLN A 179 43.40 -16.76 -18.42
C GLN A 179 44.36 -17.05 -19.57
N GLN A 180 43.85 -17.01 -20.80
CA GLN A 180 44.65 -16.96 -22.01
C GLN A 180 44.82 -15.48 -22.36
N THR A 181 45.92 -14.90 -21.87
CA THR A 181 46.32 -13.55 -22.22
C THR A 181 46.92 -13.55 -23.62
N GLY A 182 46.21 -12.95 -24.57
CA GLY A 182 46.67 -12.79 -25.94
C GLY A 182 45.83 -11.73 -26.68
N PRO A 183 46.38 -11.11 -27.75
CA PRO A 183 45.74 -10.01 -28.46
C PRO A 183 44.36 -10.36 -29.03
N CYS A 184 44.10 -11.65 -29.28
CA CYS A 184 42.80 -12.11 -29.77
C CYS A 184 41.71 -12.15 -28.68
N PHE A 185 42.08 -12.54 -27.46
CA PHE A 185 41.16 -12.51 -26.32
C PHE A 185 40.79 -11.07 -25.95
N GLU A 186 41.75 -10.14 -26.05
CA GLU A 186 41.49 -8.71 -25.84
C GLU A 186 40.53 -8.14 -26.89
N ALA A 187 40.67 -8.51 -28.17
CA ALA A 187 39.74 -8.12 -29.23
C ALA A 187 38.33 -8.71 -29.02
N ALA A 188 38.22 -10.00 -28.69
CA ALA A 188 36.96 -10.67 -28.39
C ALA A 188 36.25 -10.05 -27.18
N LYS A 189 37.03 -9.73 -26.12
CA LYS A 189 36.53 -9.07 -24.93
C LYS A 189 36.02 -7.65 -25.23
N LYS A 190 36.74 -6.90 -26.07
CA LYS A 190 36.32 -5.56 -26.47
C LYS A 190 34.98 -5.59 -27.23
N ALA A 191 34.84 -6.49 -28.20
CA ALA A 191 33.59 -6.67 -28.95
C ALA A 191 32.43 -7.11 -28.04
N TYR A 192 32.68 -8.01 -27.08
CA TYR A 192 31.71 -8.37 -26.05
C TYR A 192 31.29 -7.17 -25.19
N ASP A 193 32.25 -6.39 -24.69
CA ASP A 193 31.98 -5.24 -23.81
C ASP A 193 31.18 -4.16 -24.58
N GLU A 194 31.48 -3.94 -25.86
CA GLU A 194 30.74 -3.02 -26.75
C GLU A 194 29.32 -3.53 -27.04
N ALA A 195 29.15 -4.82 -27.34
CA ALA A 195 27.85 -5.41 -27.62
C ALA A 195 26.94 -5.51 -26.39
N MET A 196 27.51 -5.70 -25.19
CA MET A 196 26.75 -5.72 -23.93
C MET A 196 26.42 -4.33 -23.40
N ALA A 197 27.10 -3.27 -23.84
CA ALA A 197 26.92 -1.91 -23.31
C ALA A 197 25.46 -1.40 -23.42
N PRO A 198 24.73 -1.57 -24.55
CA PRO A 198 23.32 -1.18 -24.65
C PRO A 198 22.43 -1.91 -23.65
N ALA A 199 22.60 -3.23 -23.48
CA ALA A 199 21.82 -4.02 -22.53
C ALA A 199 22.10 -3.64 -21.07
N ILE A 200 23.36 -3.32 -20.74
CA ILE A 200 23.75 -2.82 -19.41
C ILE A 200 23.12 -1.46 -19.14
N ALA A 201 23.21 -0.53 -20.10
CA ALA A 201 22.61 0.79 -20.00
C ALA A 201 21.09 0.70 -19.83
N LYS A 202 20.43 -0.16 -20.61
CA LYS A 202 18.98 -0.35 -20.53
C LYS A 202 18.54 -1.02 -19.23
N ARG A 203 19.33 -1.95 -18.69
CA ARG A 203 19.10 -2.50 -17.35
C ARG A 203 19.12 -1.40 -16.30
N GLN A 204 20.13 -0.53 -16.33
CA GLN A 204 20.23 0.56 -15.38
C GLN A 204 19.05 1.54 -15.49
N GLU A 205 18.68 1.93 -16.71
CA GLU A 205 17.51 2.76 -16.99
C GLU A 205 16.22 2.12 -16.43
N ASN A 206 15.99 0.83 -16.69
CA ASN A 206 14.82 0.13 -16.18
C ASN A 206 14.80 0.06 -14.64
N LEU A 207 15.94 -0.18 -14.00
CA LEU A 207 16.04 -0.20 -12.53
C LEU A 207 15.79 1.19 -11.92
N GLU A 208 16.26 2.26 -12.57
CA GLU A 208 15.98 3.64 -12.16
C GLU A 208 14.50 3.99 -12.28
N ILE A 209 13.84 3.57 -13.36
CA ILE A 209 12.38 3.73 -13.54
C ILE A 209 11.62 3.00 -12.43
N ILE A 210 11.97 1.74 -12.15
CA ILE A 210 11.35 0.93 -11.09
C ILE A 210 11.51 1.62 -9.73
N ASP A 211 12.71 2.13 -9.41
CA ASP A 211 12.93 2.79 -8.12
C ASP A 211 12.19 4.13 -8.02
N ALA A 212 12.19 4.93 -9.09
CA ALA A 212 11.43 6.18 -9.14
C ALA A 212 9.93 5.96 -8.94
N ASN A 213 9.35 4.96 -9.61
CA ASN A 213 7.95 4.59 -9.44
C ASN A 213 7.65 4.05 -8.04
N TYR A 214 8.55 3.25 -7.47
CA TYR A 214 8.43 2.78 -6.10
C TYR A 214 8.38 3.96 -5.10
N GLN A 215 9.33 4.89 -5.16
CA GLN A 215 9.37 6.05 -4.28
C GLN A 215 8.12 6.94 -4.45
N ARG A 216 7.68 7.16 -5.69
CA ARG A 216 6.44 7.88 -5.98
C ARG A 216 5.24 7.20 -5.30
N ARG A 217 5.05 5.90 -5.50
CA ARG A 217 3.92 5.15 -4.91
C ARG A 217 3.95 5.18 -3.38
N LEU A 218 5.12 5.15 -2.74
CA LEU A 218 5.24 5.31 -1.30
C LEU A 218 4.74 6.69 -0.83
N GLY A 219 5.18 7.77 -1.50
CA GLY A 219 4.77 9.14 -1.17
C GLY A 219 3.28 9.40 -1.44
N GLU A 220 2.75 8.83 -2.52
CA GLU A 220 1.33 8.90 -2.83
C GLU A 220 0.47 8.14 -1.83
N ALA A 221 0.90 6.96 -1.37
CA ALA A 221 0.20 6.20 -0.33
C ALA A 221 0.13 6.98 1.00
N GLU A 222 1.19 7.72 1.35
CA GLU A 222 1.17 8.63 2.51
C GLU A 222 0.23 9.80 2.31
N THR A 223 0.26 10.44 1.13
CA THR A 223 -0.61 11.56 0.79
C THR A 223 -2.08 11.16 0.83
N ARG A 224 -2.43 10.01 0.23
CA ARG A 224 -3.79 9.45 0.27
C ARG A 224 -4.22 9.11 1.70
N ALA A 225 -3.36 8.48 2.50
CA ALA A 225 -3.66 8.19 3.89
C ALA A 225 -3.94 9.46 4.72
N ALA A 226 -3.13 10.51 4.54
CA ALA A 226 -3.37 11.79 5.20
C ALA A 226 -4.70 12.43 4.77
N SER A 227 -5.02 12.40 3.47
CA SER A 227 -6.29 12.89 2.96
C SER A 227 -7.49 12.11 3.50
N ARG A 228 -7.38 10.79 3.63
CA ARG A 228 -8.43 9.93 4.21
C ARG A 228 -8.62 10.21 5.68
N GLN A 229 -7.53 10.35 6.45
CA GLN A 229 -7.63 10.70 7.87
C GLN A 229 -8.30 12.06 8.06
N ALA A 230 -7.92 13.08 7.28
CA ALA A 230 -8.55 14.39 7.35
C ALA A 230 -10.07 14.34 7.04
N ALA A 231 -10.51 13.44 6.16
CA ALA A 231 -11.93 13.21 5.90
C ALA A 231 -12.64 12.52 7.08
N VAL A 232 -11.98 11.55 7.74
CA VAL A 232 -12.50 10.92 8.97
C VAL A 232 -12.59 11.94 10.11
N ASP A 233 -11.59 12.81 10.26
CA ASP A 233 -11.56 13.87 11.27
C ASP A 233 -12.71 14.87 11.04
N ALA A 234 -12.92 15.32 9.78
CA ALA A 234 -14.02 16.22 9.45
C ALA A 234 -15.40 15.57 9.71
N ALA A 235 -15.58 14.30 9.34
CA ALA A 235 -16.81 13.58 9.62
C ALA A 235 -17.04 13.39 11.13
N ARG A 236 -15.97 13.17 11.92
CA ARG A 236 -16.06 13.12 13.39
C ARG A 236 -16.61 14.44 13.94
N ASP A 237 -16.08 15.57 13.48
CA ASP A 237 -16.49 16.89 13.93
C ASP A 237 -17.96 17.17 13.57
N ASP A 238 -18.40 16.79 12.36
CA ASP A 238 -19.80 16.90 11.93
C ASP A 238 -20.74 16.05 12.81
N TYR A 239 -20.35 14.81 13.14
CA TYR A 239 -21.14 13.95 14.02
C TYR A 239 -21.17 14.45 15.47
N ALA A 240 -20.05 14.95 15.98
CA ALA A 240 -19.99 15.56 17.31
C ALA A 240 -20.95 16.75 17.40
N ALA A 241 -20.95 17.62 16.38
CA ALA A 241 -21.86 18.75 16.29
C ALA A 241 -23.34 18.30 16.26
N TYR A 242 -23.67 17.30 15.44
CA TYR A 242 -25.01 16.72 15.40
C TYR A 242 -25.47 16.20 16.78
N ILE A 243 -24.59 15.48 17.48
CA ILE A 243 -24.90 14.94 18.81
C ILE A 243 -25.19 16.08 19.79
N LEU A 244 -24.28 17.06 19.85
CA LEU A 244 -24.40 18.19 20.77
C LEU A 244 -25.64 19.05 20.47
N ASP A 245 -25.88 19.40 19.21
CA ASP A 245 -27.02 20.23 18.80
C ASP A 245 -28.35 19.55 19.15
N THR A 246 -28.45 18.24 18.93
CA THR A 246 -29.64 17.46 19.27
C THR A 246 -29.85 17.40 20.79
N THR A 247 -28.80 17.13 21.55
CA THR A 247 -28.84 17.14 23.02
C THR A 247 -29.28 18.50 23.56
N VAL A 248 -28.69 19.60 23.08
CA VAL A 248 -29.04 20.96 23.49
C VAL A 248 -30.49 21.28 23.15
N ALA A 249 -30.97 20.90 21.97
CA ALA A 249 -32.34 21.14 21.58
C ALA A 249 -33.36 20.37 22.45
N LEU A 250 -33.04 19.14 22.87
CA LEU A 250 -33.84 18.40 23.86
C LEU A 250 -33.87 19.10 25.23
N LEU A 251 -32.74 19.66 25.67
CA LEU A 251 -32.65 20.42 26.94
C LEU A 251 -33.43 21.74 26.88
N ASP A 252 -33.39 22.46 25.75
CA ASP A 252 -34.16 23.68 25.54
C ASP A 252 -35.66 23.40 25.55
N LEU A 253 -36.08 22.31 24.91
CA LEU A 253 -37.47 21.83 24.96
C LEU A 253 -37.88 21.50 26.40
N ALA A 254 -37.03 20.80 27.16
CA ALA A 254 -37.27 20.50 28.57
C ALA A 254 -37.46 21.78 29.40
N ALA A 255 -36.62 22.80 29.20
CA ALA A 255 -36.74 24.08 29.90
C ALA A 255 -38.04 24.82 29.52
N SER A 256 -38.49 24.73 28.27
CA SER A 256 -39.70 25.41 27.80
C SER A 256 -40.99 24.85 28.43
N VAL A 257 -41.02 23.56 28.73
CA VAL A 257 -42.20 22.84 29.26
C VAL A 257 -42.15 22.63 30.77
N GLU A 258 -41.02 22.86 31.43
CA GLU A 258 -40.84 22.58 32.87
C GLU A 258 -41.88 23.28 33.76
N SER A 259 -42.25 24.52 33.44
CA SER A 259 -43.21 25.29 34.23
C SER A 259 -44.64 24.77 34.14
N THR A 260 -44.98 24.04 33.08
CA THR A 260 -46.33 23.51 32.81
C THR A 260 -46.42 22.00 33.01
N ASN A 261 -45.33 21.27 32.79
CA ASN A 261 -45.23 19.83 32.94
C ASN A 261 -43.80 19.40 33.34
N ALA A 262 -43.51 19.47 34.64
CA ALA A 262 -42.19 19.13 35.18
C ALA A 262 -41.79 17.65 34.96
N ALA A 263 -42.75 16.72 34.96
CA ALA A 263 -42.47 15.30 34.69
C ALA A 263 -41.99 15.10 33.25
N PHE A 264 -42.66 15.76 32.31
CA PHE A 264 -42.26 15.73 30.89
C PHE A 264 -40.89 16.38 30.66
N ALA A 265 -40.59 17.50 31.31
CA ALA A 265 -39.26 18.09 31.28
C ALA A 265 -38.18 17.15 31.81
N ALA A 266 -38.45 16.41 32.90
CA ALA A 266 -37.52 15.42 33.44
C ALA A 266 -37.27 14.25 32.48
N ASN A 267 -38.29 13.81 31.73
CA ASN A 267 -38.15 12.78 30.70
C ASN A 267 -37.29 13.26 29.53
N LEU A 268 -37.47 14.50 29.06
CA LEU A 268 -36.64 15.08 28.00
C LEU A 268 -35.17 15.22 28.40
N ARG A 269 -34.90 15.60 29.66
CA ARG A 269 -33.53 15.61 30.22
C ARG A 269 -32.90 14.23 30.27
N THR A 270 -33.68 13.22 30.68
CA THR A 270 -33.24 11.82 30.62
C THR A 270 -32.92 11.41 29.18
N TYR A 271 -33.79 11.75 28.22
CA TYR A 271 -33.54 11.46 26.81
C TYR A 271 -32.23 12.11 26.33
N ALA A 272 -32.04 13.41 26.64
CA ALA A 272 -30.84 14.14 26.27
C ALA A 272 -29.56 13.46 26.77
N LEU A 273 -29.56 12.96 28.01
CA LEU A 273 -28.42 12.22 28.57
C LEU A 273 -28.19 10.88 27.86
N LEU A 274 -29.24 10.08 27.63
CA LEU A 274 -29.14 8.79 26.95
C LEU A 274 -28.57 8.96 25.54
N PHE A 275 -29.10 9.92 24.79
CA PHE A 275 -28.66 10.23 23.43
C PHE A 275 -27.21 10.69 23.38
N LEU A 276 -26.80 11.55 24.33
CA LEU A 276 -25.43 12.05 24.44
C LEU A 276 -24.43 10.93 24.77
N VAL A 277 -24.75 10.08 25.74
CA VAL A 277 -23.86 8.99 26.18
C VAL A 277 -23.67 7.96 25.08
N GLU A 278 -24.77 7.50 24.46
CA GLU A 278 -24.68 6.57 23.33
C GLU A 278 -23.96 7.21 22.14
N GLY A 279 -24.32 8.46 21.80
CA GLY A 279 -23.67 9.19 20.71
C GLY A 279 -22.17 9.34 20.90
N SER A 280 -21.73 9.69 22.11
CA SER A 280 -20.31 9.83 22.45
C SER A 280 -19.55 8.50 22.32
N SER A 281 -20.12 7.42 22.85
CA SER A 281 -19.54 6.07 22.75
C SER A 281 -19.47 5.59 21.30
N SER A 282 -20.59 5.66 20.58
CA SER A 282 -20.70 5.28 19.17
C SER A 282 -19.74 6.09 18.28
N LEU A 283 -19.63 7.41 18.48
CA LEU A 283 -18.69 8.26 17.76
C LEU A 283 -17.23 7.86 18.02
N THR A 284 -16.89 7.58 19.28
CA THR A 284 -15.54 7.14 19.67
C THR A 284 -15.19 5.80 19.04
N ALA A 285 -16.08 4.82 19.14
CA ALA A 285 -15.91 3.50 18.56
C ALA A 285 -15.75 3.56 17.02
N TRP A 286 -16.61 4.34 16.35
CA TRP A 286 -16.52 4.58 14.91
C TRP A 286 -15.19 5.23 14.52
N TYR A 287 -14.77 6.29 15.22
CA TYR A 287 -13.56 7.04 14.87
C TYR A 287 -12.29 6.19 15.01
N ILE A 288 -12.20 5.36 16.06
CA ILE A 288 -11.11 4.40 16.24
C ILE A 288 -11.09 3.40 15.08
N ALA A 289 -12.23 2.80 14.75
CA ALA A 289 -12.33 1.81 13.68
C ALA A 289 -12.01 2.42 12.30
N ALA A 290 -12.55 3.60 11.99
CA ALA A 290 -12.31 4.31 10.74
C ALA A 290 -10.83 4.69 10.57
N SER A 291 -10.22 5.24 11.62
CA SER A 291 -8.79 5.59 11.63
C SER A 291 -7.89 4.37 11.43
N GLN A 292 -8.25 3.23 12.05
CA GLN A 292 -7.54 1.97 11.85
C GLN A 292 -7.63 1.49 10.39
N LYS A 293 -8.80 1.60 9.73
CA LYS A 293 -8.95 1.24 8.31
C LYS A 293 -8.07 2.10 7.39
N VAL A 294 -7.92 3.39 7.70
CA VAL A 294 -7.01 4.28 6.96
C VAL A 294 -5.55 3.81 7.12
N ALA A 295 -5.15 3.47 8.35
CA ALA A 295 -3.81 2.98 8.64
C ALA A 295 -3.52 1.64 7.94
N ASP A 296 -4.44 0.69 8.00
CA ASP A 296 -4.33 -0.62 7.35
C ASP A 296 -4.24 -0.47 5.83
N LYS A 297 -5.06 0.41 5.24
CA LYS A 297 -5.01 0.68 3.80
C LYS A 297 -3.66 1.25 3.36
N LYS A 298 -3.10 2.17 4.14
CA LYS A 298 -1.74 2.71 3.90
C LYS A 298 -0.69 1.60 3.89
N VAL A 299 -0.75 0.69 4.87
CA VAL A 299 0.18 -0.44 4.96
C VAL A 299 0.01 -1.38 3.76
N ALA A 300 -1.23 -1.69 3.36
CA ALA A 300 -1.52 -2.51 2.21
C ALA A 300 -0.96 -1.90 0.91
N GLU A 301 -1.18 -0.61 0.66
CA GLU A 301 -0.64 0.08 -0.52
C GLU A 301 0.89 0.06 -0.56
N LYS A 302 1.58 0.31 0.57
CA LYS A 302 3.04 0.25 0.64
C LYS A 302 3.59 -1.16 0.44
N THR A 303 2.87 -2.16 0.93
CA THR A 303 3.22 -3.58 0.72
C THR A 303 3.08 -3.95 -0.76
N THR A 304 2.00 -3.53 -1.40
CA THR A 304 1.80 -3.70 -2.85
C THR A 304 2.91 -3.01 -3.65
N ALA A 305 3.28 -1.76 -3.32
CA ALA A 305 4.38 -1.06 -3.99
C ALA A 305 5.72 -1.82 -3.86
N THR A 306 5.99 -2.40 -2.68
CA THR A 306 7.21 -3.21 -2.44
C THR A 306 7.20 -4.52 -3.23
N SER A 307 6.04 -5.18 -3.32
CA SER A 307 5.85 -6.39 -4.12
C SER A 307 6.04 -6.12 -5.62
N ILE A 308 5.48 -5.02 -6.13
CA ILE A 308 5.67 -4.59 -7.53
C ILE A 308 7.15 -4.32 -7.80
N LYS A 309 7.84 -3.55 -6.94
CA LYS A 309 9.28 -3.29 -7.09
C LYS A 309 10.09 -4.59 -7.19
N THR A 310 9.83 -5.52 -6.29
CA THR A 310 10.55 -6.80 -6.21
C THR A 310 10.31 -7.65 -7.46
N THR A 311 9.06 -7.78 -7.87
CA THR A 311 8.67 -8.52 -9.08
C THR A 311 9.31 -7.91 -10.33
N LYS A 312 9.19 -6.59 -10.52
CA LYS A 312 9.74 -5.91 -11.70
C LYS A 312 11.26 -5.92 -11.76
N THR A 313 11.93 -5.76 -10.62
CA THR A 313 13.39 -5.92 -10.53
C THR A 313 13.79 -7.32 -10.95
N THR A 314 13.11 -8.35 -10.44
CA THR A 314 13.39 -9.76 -10.78
C THR A 314 13.16 -10.04 -12.28
N GLU A 315 12.11 -9.48 -12.89
CA GLU A 315 11.85 -9.59 -14.32
C GLU A 315 13.00 -8.99 -15.16
N VAL A 316 13.45 -7.77 -14.82
CA VAL A 316 14.56 -7.09 -15.52
C VAL A 316 15.86 -7.88 -15.37
N GLU A 317 16.20 -8.31 -14.16
CA GLU A 317 17.42 -9.09 -13.90
C GLU A 317 17.42 -10.44 -14.61
N THR A 318 16.26 -11.11 -14.65
CA THR A 318 16.13 -12.41 -15.33
C THR A 318 16.32 -12.26 -16.84
N LYS A 319 15.70 -11.24 -17.45
CA LYS A 319 15.86 -10.95 -18.89
C LYS A 319 17.30 -10.55 -19.22
N PHE A 320 17.90 -9.69 -18.40
CA PHE A 320 19.31 -9.30 -18.57
C PHE A 320 20.26 -10.49 -18.43
N ALA A 321 20.05 -11.38 -17.46
CA ALA A 321 20.85 -12.58 -17.28
C ALA A 321 20.77 -13.53 -18.48
N ALA A 322 19.60 -13.62 -19.14
CA ALA A 322 19.44 -14.41 -20.36
C ALA A 322 20.26 -13.82 -21.53
N ILE A 323 20.18 -12.51 -21.75
CA ILE A 323 21.00 -11.82 -22.78
C ILE A 323 22.49 -12.01 -22.49
N LYS A 324 22.90 -11.81 -21.23
CA LYS A 324 24.29 -12.01 -20.80
C LYS A 324 24.76 -13.45 -21.03
N ALA A 325 23.94 -14.46 -20.73
CA ALA A 325 24.29 -15.85 -20.97
C ALA A 325 24.52 -16.15 -22.46
N THR A 326 23.69 -15.59 -23.34
CA THR A 326 23.88 -15.68 -24.80
C THR A 326 25.18 -15.00 -25.23
N ALA A 327 25.46 -13.80 -24.72
CA ALA A 327 26.71 -13.08 -25.00
C ALA A 327 27.94 -13.83 -24.48
N ASP A 328 27.87 -14.42 -23.28
CA ASP A 328 28.96 -15.21 -22.68
C ASP A 328 29.24 -16.47 -23.52
N ALA A 329 28.20 -17.12 -24.03
CA ALA A 329 28.34 -18.27 -24.93
C ALA A 329 29.01 -17.88 -26.25
N LYS A 330 28.60 -16.76 -26.85
CA LYS A 330 29.21 -16.20 -28.06
C LYS A 330 30.69 -15.83 -27.84
N LEU A 331 31.02 -15.23 -26.70
CA LEU A 331 32.41 -14.93 -26.34
C LEU A 331 33.25 -16.21 -26.20
N ALA A 332 32.70 -17.26 -25.57
CA ALA A 332 33.39 -18.53 -25.43
C ALA A 332 33.66 -19.22 -26.79
N ASP A 333 32.69 -19.17 -27.70
CA ASP A 333 32.84 -19.74 -29.05
C ASP A 333 33.78 -18.91 -29.94
N ALA A 334 33.68 -17.58 -29.89
CA ALA A 334 34.59 -16.68 -30.57
C ALA A 334 36.05 -16.88 -30.12
N ASN A 335 36.26 -17.04 -28.80
CA ASN A 335 37.58 -17.34 -28.24
C ASN A 335 38.12 -18.70 -28.74
N ARG A 336 37.27 -19.74 -28.76
CA ARG A 336 37.64 -21.08 -29.27
C ARG A 336 38.03 -21.03 -30.74
N ASN A 337 37.28 -20.30 -31.55
CA ASN A 337 37.52 -20.17 -32.99
C ASN A 337 38.80 -19.39 -33.27
N CYS A 338 39.11 -18.36 -32.49
CA CYS A 338 40.38 -17.66 -32.64
C CYS A 338 41.59 -18.55 -32.32
N HIS A 339 41.53 -19.37 -31.26
CA HIS A 339 42.63 -20.28 -30.93
C HIS A 339 42.86 -21.37 -32.00
N ASN A 340 41.82 -21.79 -32.72
CA ASN A 340 41.92 -22.79 -33.79
C ASN A 340 42.50 -22.25 -35.10
N GLN A 341 42.65 -20.93 -35.27
CA GLN A 341 43.35 -20.35 -36.42
C GLN A 341 44.87 -20.49 -36.36
N GLY A 342 45.43 -20.85 -35.19
CA GLY A 342 46.87 -21.09 -35.01
C GLY A 342 47.32 -22.56 -35.09
N SER A 343 46.39 -23.52 -35.21
CA SER A 343 46.70 -24.96 -35.23
C SER A 343 46.62 -25.62 -36.61
N GLY A 344 46.33 -24.83 -37.65
CA GLY A 344 46.25 -25.27 -39.03
C GLY A 344 47.09 -24.40 -39.95
N SER A 345 48.41 -24.58 -39.92
CA SER A 345 49.35 -24.14 -40.96
C SER A 345 50.54 -25.10 -40.99
#